data_AF-A0A7V8DDP5-F1
#
_entry.id   AF-A0A7V8DDP5-F1
#
_cell.length_a   1.000
_cell.length_b   1.000
_cell.length_c   1.000
_cell.angle_alpha   90.00
_cell.angle_beta   90.00
_cell.angle_gamma   90.00
#
_symmetry.space_group_name_H-M   'P 1'
#
loop_
_entity.id
_entity.type
_entity.pdbx_description
1 polymer ?
#
loop_
_entity_poly.entity_id
_entity_poly.type
_entity_poly.pdbx_seq_one_letter_code
_entity_poly.pdbx_strand_id
1 'polypeptide(L)'
;MSLGHKKVCYPGLPCYRITARGEEGQDWLAASERSLEKTEETRLVSNLPLYLAYVVTALGLLGAFTAIYVYITPYHELALIRAGNRTAAFSLGGVLIGFGLVLASTVAHSVNLLDMALWGGVALAFQILVFLLAALLLKELRAGIEADKHSYGITLAAMSIATGLINAGAVTY
;
A
#
# COMPACT_ATOMS: atom_id res chain seq x y z
N MET A 1 5.20 -52.13 -17.35
CA MET A 1 4.45 -51.06 -18.04
C MET A 1 4.23 -49.93 -17.03
N SER A 2 4.95 -48.82 -17.18
CA SER A 2 4.96 -47.71 -16.20
C SER A 2 3.75 -46.79 -16.40
N LEU A 3 3.10 -46.36 -15.30
CA LEU A 3 1.95 -45.45 -15.29
C LEU A 3 2.36 -44.10 -14.67
N GLY A 4 2.29 -43.03 -15.47
CA GLY A 4 2.49 -41.65 -14.99
C GLY A 4 1.18 -41.03 -14.52
N HIS A 5 1.22 -40.16 -13.50
CA HIS A 5 0.02 -39.48 -12.99
C HIS A 5 0.32 -38.02 -12.63
N LYS A 6 -0.63 -37.12 -12.89
CA LYS A 6 -0.57 -35.69 -12.56
C LYS A 6 -1.90 -35.22 -11.99
N LYS A 7 -1.88 -34.39 -10.96
CA LYS A 7 -3.10 -33.75 -10.43
C LYS A 7 -3.24 -32.36 -11.04
N VAL A 8 -4.44 -32.04 -11.52
CA VAL A 8 -4.80 -30.72 -12.04
C VAL A 8 -5.96 -30.18 -11.20
N CYS A 9 -5.78 -28.98 -10.67
CA CYS A 9 -6.76 -28.31 -9.83
C CYS A 9 -7.10 -26.96 -10.47
N TYR A 10 -8.39 -26.66 -10.61
CA TYR A 10 -8.89 -25.36 -11.05
C TYR A 10 -9.63 -24.67 -9.88
N PRO A 11 -9.52 -23.35 -9.72
CA PRO A 11 -10.22 -22.65 -8.64
C PRO A 11 -11.74 -22.85 -8.76
N GLY A 12 -12.38 -23.30 -7.68
CA GLY A 12 -13.82 -23.59 -7.62
C GLY A 12 -14.26 -24.96 -8.15
N LEU A 13 -13.33 -25.82 -8.59
CA LEU A 13 -13.61 -27.18 -9.09
C LEU A 13 -12.80 -28.23 -8.29
N PRO A 14 -13.31 -29.47 -8.15
CA PRO A 14 -12.55 -30.56 -7.55
C PRO A 14 -11.30 -30.88 -8.38
N CYS A 15 -10.21 -31.29 -7.72
CA CYS A 15 -8.97 -31.66 -8.41
C CYS A 15 -9.14 -32.99 -9.16
N TYR A 16 -8.78 -33.00 -10.43
CA TYR A 16 -8.81 -34.20 -11.27
C TYR A 16 -7.40 -34.81 -11.40
N ARG A 17 -7.32 -36.14 -11.40
CA ARG A 17 -6.08 -36.87 -11.62
C ARG A 17 -6.03 -37.33 -13.08
N ILE A 18 -5.05 -36.84 -13.83
CA ILE A 18 -4.75 -37.27 -15.19
C ILE A 18 -3.74 -38.42 -15.09
N THR A 19 -4.08 -39.58 -15.66
CA THR A 19 -3.19 -40.73 -15.77
C THR A 19 -2.75 -40.90 -17.21
N ALA A 20 -1.44 -40.87 -17.46
CA ALA A 20 -0.88 -41.12 -18.78
C ALA A 20 -0.25 -42.52 -18.82
N ARG A 21 -0.49 -43.23 -19.93
CA ARG A 21 -0.04 -44.62 -20.15
C ARG A 21 0.84 -44.66 -21.40
N GLY A 22 1.97 -45.36 -21.32
CA GLY A 22 2.94 -45.45 -22.42
C GLY A 22 3.93 -44.28 -22.42
N GLU A 23 5.02 -44.42 -23.18
CA GLU A 23 6.12 -43.44 -23.24
C GLU A 23 5.63 -42.09 -23.78
N GLU A 24 4.82 -42.08 -24.84
CA GLU A 24 4.26 -40.86 -25.42
C GLU A 24 3.40 -40.07 -24.41
N GLY A 25 2.61 -40.76 -23.59
CA GLY A 25 1.83 -40.14 -22.53
C GLY A 25 2.70 -39.55 -21.42
N GLN A 26 3.83 -40.18 -21.11
CA GLN A 26 4.80 -39.65 -20.14
C GLN A 26 5.52 -38.41 -20.69
N ASP A 27 5.87 -38.41 -21.97
CA ASP A 27 6.46 -37.24 -22.65
C ASP A 27 5.51 -36.06 -22.68
N TRP A 28 4.22 -36.30 -22.93
CA TRP A 28 3.17 -35.26 -22.84
C TRP A 28 3.08 -34.66 -21.44
N LEU A 29 3.17 -35.47 -20.37
CA LEU A 29 3.17 -34.96 -19.00
C LEU A 29 4.40 -34.08 -18.73
N ALA A 30 5.60 -34.55 -19.09
CA ALA A 30 6.84 -33.78 -18.91
C ALA A 30 6.89 -32.49 -19.76
N ALA A 31 6.34 -32.52 -20.98
CA ALA A 31 6.20 -31.32 -21.83
C ALA A 31 5.21 -30.30 -21.23
N SER A 32 4.12 -30.79 -20.62
CA SER A 32 3.13 -29.90 -19.97
C SER A 32 3.71 -29.20 -18.74
N GLU A 33 4.56 -29.87 -17.94
CA GLU A 33 5.21 -29.28 -16.77
C GLU A 33 6.16 -28.15 -17.18
N ARG A 34 7.01 -28.40 -18.18
CA ARG A 34 7.88 -27.36 -18.75
C ARG A 34 7.11 -26.17 -19.32
N SER A 35 5.93 -26.41 -19.91
CA SER A 35 5.09 -25.34 -20.46
C SER A 35 4.45 -24.48 -19.35
N LEU A 36 4.06 -25.10 -18.23
CA LEU A 36 3.51 -24.39 -17.07
C LEU A 36 4.58 -23.54 -16.38
N GLU A 37 5.76 -24.12 -16.12
CA GLU A 37 6.90 -23.42 -15.51
C GLU A 37 7.30 -22.18 -16.34
N LYS A 38 7.42 -22.35 -17.67
CA LYS A 38 7.69 -21.24 -18.59
C LYS A 38 6.59 -20.17 -18.58
N THR A 39 5.33 -20.57 -18.43
CA THR A 39 4.21 -19.62 -18.34
C THR A 39 4.24 -18.84 -17.03
N GLU A 40 4.61 -19.47 -15.91
CA GLU A 40 4.80 -18.82 -14.62
C GLU A 40 5.96 -17.82 -14.64
N GLU A 41 7.12 -18.21 -15.18
CA GLU A 41 8.26 -17.30 -15.34
C GLU A 41 7.89 -16.08 -16.21
N THR A 42 7.23 -16.32 -17.35
CA THR A 42 6.83 -15.23 -18.27
C THR A 42 5.83 -14.28 -17.60
N ARG A 43 4.93 -14.80 -16.76
CA ARG A 43 3.97 -13.99 -15.98
C ARG A 43 4.66 -13.13 -14.92
N LEU A 44 5.68 -13.64 -14.25
CA LEU A 44 6.43 -12.86 -13.26
C LEU A 44 7.16 -11.69 -13.92
N VAL A 45 7.88 -11.96 -15.02
CA VAL A 45 8.68 -10.93 -15.72
C VAL A 45 7.80 -9.88 -16.39
N SER A 46 6.60 -10.25 -16.87
CA SER A 46 5.66 -9.30 -17.50
C SER A 46 4.94 -8.41 -16.49
N ASN A 47 4.61 -8.91 -15.30
CA ASN A 47 3.91 -8.14 -14.27
C ASN A 47 4.86 -7.31 -13.38
N LEU A 48 6.14 -7.68 -13.30
CA LEU A 48 7.12 -7.01 -12.45
C LEU A 48 7.28 -5.51 -12.78
N PRO A 49 7.41 -5.07 -14.05
CA PRO A 49 7.51 -3.66 -14.38
C PRO A 49 6.27 -2.87 -13.94
N LEU A 50 5.08 -3.45 -14.09
CA LEU A 50 3.83 -2.82 -13.70
C LEU A 50 3.77 -2.66 -12.17
N TYR A 51 4.05 -3.73 -11.43
CA TYR A 51 4.15 -3.68 -9.97
C TYR A 51 5.10 -2.58 -9.49
N LEU A 52 6.31 -2.51 -10.06
CA LEU A 52 7.28 -1.47 -9.72
C LEU A 52 6.76 -0.07 -10.03
N ALA A 53 6.05 0.10 -11.15
CA ALA A 53 5.47 1.38 -11.51
C ALA A 53 4.44 1.85 -10.46
N TYR A 54 3.52 0.96 -10.04
CA TYR A 54 2.56 1.25 -8.97
C TYR A 54 3.25 1.59 -7.64
N VAL A 55 4.25 0.82 -7.23
CA VAL A 55 5.01 1.07 -5.99
C VAL A 55 5.74 2.40 -6.05
N VAL A 56 6.43 2.70 -7.14
CA VAL A 56 7.16 3.96 -7.32
C VAL A 56 6.20 5.14 -7.32
N THR A 57 5.05 5.04 -7.99
CA THR A 57 4.05 6.11 -7.97
C THR A 57 3.45 6.31 -6.57
N ALA A 58 3.15 5.23 -5.83
CA ALA A 58 2.65 5.32 -4.46
C ALA A 58 3.68 5.94 -3.51
N LEU A 59 4.95 5.54 -3.62
CA LEU A 59 6.05 6.15 -2.86
C LEU A 59 6.26 7.62 -3.25
N GLY A 60 6.11 7.95 -4.53
CA GLY A 60 6.17 9.33 -5.03
C GLY A 60 5.06 10.20 -4.40
N LEU A 61 3.83 9.69 -4.34
CA LEU A 61 2.71 10.37 -3.68
C LEU A 61 2.92 10.51 -2.18
N LEU A 62 3.41 9.46 -1.51
CA LEU A 62 3.74 9.50 -0.08
C LEU A 62 4.83 10.54 0.21
N GLY A 63 5.87 10.60 -0.63
CA GLY A 63 6.92 11.60 -0.55
C GLY A 63 6.41 13.01 -0.79
N ALA A 64 5.57 13.21 -1.80
CA ALA A 64 4.93 14.49 -2.09
C ALA A 64 4.04 14.95 -0.93
N PHE A 65 3.21 14.06 -0.39
CA PHE A 65 2.41 14.32 0.80
C PHE A 65 3.29 14.72 2.00
N THR A 66 4.36 13.98 2.28
CA THR A 66 5.28 14.28 3.37
C THR A 66 5.91 15.66 3.20
N ALA A 67 6.36 16.00 1.98
CA ALA A 67 6.98 17.30 1.69
C ALA A 67 5.98 18.45 1.86
N ILE A 68 4.75 18.30 1.34
CA ILE A 68 3.68 19.30 1.48
C ILE A 68 3.29 19.45 2.96
N TYR A 69 3.15 18.34 3.67
CA TYR A 69 2.78 18.33 5.09
C TYR A 69 3.83 19.05 5.94
N VAL A 70 5.11 18.73 5.77
CA VAL A 70 6.22 19.39 6.49
C VAL A 70 6.37 20.87 6.11
N TYR A 71 5.98 21.25 4.89
CA TYR A 71 6.00 22.65 4.46
C TYR A 71 4.86 23.47 5.08
N ILE A 72 3.68 22.86 5.25
CA ILE A 72 2.50 23.50 5.83
C ILE A 72 2.60 23.56 7.37
N THR A 73 3.25 22.57 8.01
CA THR A 73 3.43 22.58 9.46
C THR A 73 4.33 23.74 9.90
N PRO A 74 3.90 24.58 10.87
CA PRO A 74 4.66 25.77 11.28
C PRO A 74 5.87 25.46 12.19
N TYR A 75 6.15 24.19 12.45
CA TYR A 75 7.26 23.70 13.28
C TYR A 75 8.06 22.65 12.51
N HIS A 76 9.37 22.62 12.71
CA HIS A 76 10.27 21.74 11.95
C HIS A 76 10.26 20.32 12.52
N GLU A 77 9.27 19.51 12.15
CA GLU A 77 9.09 18.15 12.66
C GLU A 77 10.37 17.32 12.61
N LEU A 78 11.08 17.31 11.48
CA LEU A 78 12.32 16.53 11.35
C LEU A 78 13.44 17.06 12.27
N ALA A 79 13.46 18.35 12.58
CA ALA A 79 14.43 18.92 13.53
C ALA A 79 14.07 18.50 14.96
N LEU A 80 12.79 18.58 15.34
CA LEU A 80 12.32 18.12 16.65
C LEU A 80 12.54 16.62 16.85
N ILE A 81 12.29 15.80 15.83
CA ILE A 81 12.54 14.35 15.87
C ILE A 81 14.04 14.07 16.08
N ARG A 82 14.92 14.78 15.36
CA ARG A 82 16.38 14.67 15.54
C ARG A 82 16.84 15.16 16.92
N ALA A 83 16.11 16.11 17.52
CA ALA A 83 16.34 16.56 18.89
C ALA A 83 15.79 15.60 19.96
N GLY A 84 15.17 14.48 19.57
CA GLY A 84 14.66 13.45 20.48
C GLY A 84 13.20 13.64 20.94
N ASN A 85 12.47 14.59 20.36
CA ASN A 85 11.06 14.83 20.67
C ASN A 85 10.19 13.67 20.14
N ARG A 86 9.56 12.95 21.07
CA ARG A 86 8.76 11.75 20.75
C ARG A 86 7.39 12.13 20.20
N THR A 87 6.84 13.25 20.68
CA THR A 87 5.54 13.77 20.26
C THR A 87 5.51 14.08 18.77
N ALA A 88 6.55 14.74 18.25
CA ALA A 88 6.72 15.01 16.83
C ALA A 88 6.85 13.71 16.01
N ALA A 89 7.56 12.71 16.53
CA ALA A 89 7.71 11.42 15.87
C ALA A 89 6.38 10.64 15.79
N PHE A 90 5.60 10.62 16.88
CA PHE A 90 4.27 9.99 16.88
C PHE A 90 3.32 10.68 15.90
N SER A 91 3.27 12.01 15.94
CA SER A 91 2.45 12.83 15.04
C SER A 91 2.76 12.51 13.58
N LEU A 92 4.01 12.72 13.16
CA LEU A 92 4.42 12.51 11.77
C LEU A 92 4.23 11.04 11.36
N GLY A 93 4.61 10.10 12.22
CA GLY A 93 4.46 8.66 11.96
C GLY A 93 3.01 8.26 11.72
N GLY A 94 2.08 8.70 12.58
CA GLY A 94 0.65 8.40 12.41
C GLY A 94 0.05 9.05 11.17
N VAL A 95 0.52 10.25 10.82
CA VAL A 95 0.11 10.93 9.60
C VAL A 95 0.52 10.16 8.34
N LEU A 96 1.76 9.67 8.29
CA LEU A 96 2.25 8.83 7.19
C LEU A 96 1.54 7.48 7.12
N ILE A 97 1.28 6.83 8.26
CA ILE A 97 0.52 5.57 8.31
C ILE A 97 -0.89 5.78 7.78
N GLY A 98 -1.58 6.83 8.24
CA GLY A 98 -2.94 7.15 7.78
C GLY A 98 -3.03 7.34 6.27
N PHE A 99 -2.10 8.11 5.68
CA PHE A 99 -2.06 8.27 4.23
C PHE A 99 -1.69 6.97 3.49
N GLY A 100 -0.78 6.19 4.06
CA GLY A 100 -0.41 4.86 3.53
C GLY A 100 -1.60 3.91 3.42
N LEU A 101 -2.55 3.96 4.36
CA LEU A 101 -3.78 3.16 4.30
C LEU A 101 -4.65 3.51 3.10
N VAL A 102 -4.82 4.80 2.81
CA VAL A 102 -5.59 5.24 1.63
C VAL A 102 -4.87 4.88 0.34
N LEU A 103 -3.54 5.04 0.31
CA LEU A 103 -2.71 4.64 -0.82
C LEU A 103 -2.82 3.13 -1.12
N ALA A 104 -2.82 2.29 -0.07
CA ALA A 104 -3.01 0.86 -0.24
C ALA A 104 -4.36 0.53 -0.90
N SER A 105 -5.44 1.20 -0.48
CA SER A 105 -6.77 1.01 -1.10
C SER A 105 -6.81 1.53 -2.53
N THR A 106 -6.26 2.71 -2.81
CA THR A 106 -6.21 3.26 -4.18
C THR A 106 -5.42 2.37 -5.13
N VAL A 107 -4.28 1.84 -4.69
CA VAL A 107 -3.50 0.86 -5.47
C VAL A 107 -4.33 -0.40 -5.73
N ALA A 108 -5.05 -0.91 -4.73
CA ALA A 108 -5.83 -2.15 -4.86
C ALA A 108 -7.00 -2.04 -5.85
N HIS A 109 -7.61 -0.86 -5.97
CA HIS A 109 -8.80 -0.68 -6.80
C HIS A 109 -8.48 -0.08 -8.18
N SER A 110 -7.38 0.67 -8.33
CA SER A 110 -7.07 1.44 -9.55
C SER A 110 -6.91 0.60 -10.82
N VAL A 111 -7.67 0.97 -11.85
CA VAL A 111 -7.67 0.32 -13.18
C VAL A 111 -6.41 0.65 -14.00
N ASN A 112 -5.83 1.83 -13.79
CA ASN A 112 -4.59 2.26 -14.44
C ASN A 112 -3.77 3.18 -13.51
N LEU A 113 -2.50 3.45 -13.86
CA LEU A 113 -1.61 4.29 -13.05
C LEU A 113 -2.09 5.75 -12.92
N LEU A 114 -2.74 6.29 -13.94
CA LEU A 114 -3.23 7.67 -13.95
C LEU A 114 -4.38 7.83 -12.93
N ASP A 115 -5.32 6.89 -12.93
CA ASP A 115 -6.44 6.83 -11.99
C ASP A 115 -5.92 6.70 -10.56
N MET A 116 -4.89 5.87 -10.35
CA MET A 116 -4.22 5.77 -9.06
C MET A 116 -3.63 7.12 -8.63
N ALA A 117 -2.95 7.83 -9.53
CA ALA A 117 -2.35 9.13 -9.23
C ALA A 117 -3.40 10.21 -8.92
N LEU A 118 -4.51 10.22 -9.68
CA LEU A 118 -5.62 11.15 -9.45
C LEU A 118 -6.30 10.90 -8.11
N TRP A 119 -6.70 9.65 -7.83
CA TRP A 119 -7.31 9.31 -6.55
C TRP A 119 -6.36 9.47 -5.37
N GLY A 120 -5.08 9.14 -5.56
CA GLY A 120 -4.03 9.41 -4.59
C GLY A 120 -3.86 10.91 -4.30
N GLY A 121 -4.00 11.76 -5.32
CA GLY A 121 -4.01 13.22 -5.18
C GLY A 121 -5.24 13.74 -4.41
N VAL A 122 -6.42 13.19 -4.68
CA VAL A 122 -7.65 13.52 -3.92
C VAL A 122 -7.50 13.09 -2.46
N ALA A 123 -6.97 11.89 -2.22
CA ALA A 123 -6.67 11.40 -0.88
C ALA A 123 -5.66 12.29 -0.15
N LEU A 124 -4.63 12.77 -0.85
CA LEU A 124 -3.62 13.68 -0.32
C LEU A 124 -4.29 14.98 0.14
N ALA A 125 -5.11 15.59 -0.72
CA ALA A 125 -5.84 16.82 -0.38
C ALA A 125 -6.76 16.64 0.83
N PHE A 126 -7.48 15.51 0.88
CA PHE A 126 -8.33 15.17 2.02
C PHE A 126 -7.52 15.03 3.32
N GLN A 127 -6.38 14.34 3.28
CA GLN A 127 -5.55 14.12 4.45
C GLN A 127 -4.98 15.44 5.01
N ILE A 128 -4.55 16.35 4.11
CA ILE A 128 -4.11 17.71 4.49
C ILE A 128 -5.26 18.46 5.14
N LEU A 129 -6.47 18.40 4.59
CA LEU A 129 -7.65 19.06 5.14
C LEU A 129 -7.98 18.55 6.55
N VAL A 130 -7.91 17.24 6.78
CA VAL A 130 -8.10 16.65 8.11
C VAL A 130 -7.07 17.18 9.10
N PHE A 131 -5.80 17.27 8.70
CA PHE A 131 -4.76 17.85 9.56
C PHE A 131 -5.05 19.31 9.91
N LEU A 132 -5.46 20.12 8.93
CA LEU A 132 -5.80 21.52 9.18
C LEU A 132 -6.98 21.65 10.15
N LEU A 133 -8.01 20.81 10.02
CA LEU A 133 -9.11 20.76 10.98
C LEU A 133 -8.64 20.35 12.37
N ALA A 134 -7.77 19.35 12.47
CA ALA A 134 -7.20 18.93 13.75
C ALA A 134 -6.36 20.05 14.40
N ALA A 135 -5.57 20.77 13.61
CA ALA A 135 -4.78 21.91 14.06
C ALA A 135 -5.67 23.09 14.52
N LEU A 136 -6.83 23.29 13.89
CA LEU A 136 -7.81 24.30 14.31
C LEU A 136 -8.52 23.90 15.61
N LEU A 137 -8.85 22.62 15.79
CA LEU A 137 -9.46 22.08 17.01
C LEU A 137 -8.48 22.11 18.19
N LEU A 138 -7.22 21.80 17.94
CA LEU A 138 -6.14 21.80 18.93
C LEU A 138 -5.33 23.09 18.82
N LYS A 139 -5.89 24.21 19.28
CA LYS A 139 -5.26 25.55 19.16
C LYS A 139 -3.82 25.65 19.70
N GLU A 140 -3.44 24.81 20.67
CA GLU A 140 -2.08 24.74 21.21
C GLU A 140 -1.23 23.60 20.64
N LEU A 141 -1.60 23.01 19.49
CA LEU A 141 -0.92 21.85 18.91
C LEU A 141 0.58 22.08 18.74
N ARG A 142 0.97 23.25 18.20
CA ARG A 142 2.37 23.61 18.00
C ARG A 142 3.14 23.63 19.33
N ALA A 143 2.65 24.40 20.30
CA ALA A 143 3.30 24.54 21.60
C ALA A 143 3.32 23.20 22.36
N GLY A 144 2.28 22.38 22.21
CA GLY A 144 2.20 21.04 22.76
C GLY A 144 3.24 20.09 22.17
N ILE A 145 3.42 20.12 20.85
CA ILE A 145 4.43 19.31 20.16
C ILE A 145 5.84 19.80 20.53
N GLU A 146 6.11 21.11 20.50
CA GLU A 146 7.41 21.67 20.88
C GLU A 146 7.78 21.35 22.35
N ALA A 147 6.79 21.31 23.25
CA ALA A 147 6.97 20.95 24.66
C ALA A 147 6.98 19.42 24.94
N ASP A 148 7.01 18.58 23.91
CA ASP A 148 6.98 17.11 23.99
C ASP A 148 5.81 16.55 24.83
N LYS A 149 4.64 17.19 24.74
CA LYS A 149 3.42 16.70 25.38
C LYS A 149 2.83 15.57 24.52
N HIS A 150 3.18 14.34 24.85
CA HIS A 150 2.84 13.14 24.08
C HIS A 150 1.36 13.02 23.66
N SER A 151 0.41 13.52 24.49
CA SER A 151 -1.02 13.48 24.20
C SER A 151 -1.37 14.13 22.85
N TYR A 152 -0.74 15.26 22.52
CA TYR A 152 -1.00 15.96 21.25
C TYR A 152 -0.59 15.12 20.04
N GLY A 153 0.62 14.52 20.09
CA GLY A 153 1.13 13.69 19.01
C GLY A 153 0.33 12.41 18.82
N ILE A 154 -0.06 11.75 19.92
CA ILE A 154 -0.86 10.51 19.89
C ILE A 154 -2.26 10.78 19.35
N THR A 155 -2.92 11.85 19.82
CA THR A 155 -4.27 12.20 19.33
C THR A 155 -4.25 12.55 17.84
N LEU A 156 -3.27 13.33 17.38
CA LEU A 156 -3.14 13.67 15.97
C LEU A 156 -2.87 12.42 15.11
N ALA A 157 -1.97 11.55 15.57
CA ALA A 157 -1.69 10.27 14.93
C ALA A 157 -2.95 9.41 14.80
N ALA A 158 -3.69 9.24 15.89
CA ALA A 158 -4.91 8.43 15.92
C ALA A 158 -6.00 8.98 14.99
N MET A 159 -6.21 10.30 14.98
CA MET A 159 -7.17 10.96 14.10
C MET A 159 -6.80 10.77 12.62
N SER A 160 -5.52 10.91 12.29
CA SER A 160 -5.03 10.71 10.94
C SER A 160 -5.17 9.26 10.47
N ILE A 161 -4.86 8.29 11.33
CA ILE A 161 -5.03 6.86 11.02
C ILE A 161 -6.51 6.52 10.82
N ALA A 162 -7.38 6.99 11.71
CA ALA A 162 -8.82 6.73 11.62
C ALA A 162 -9.44 7.32 10.35
N THR A 163 -9.11 8.56 10.01
CA THR A 163 -9.60 9.22 8.79
C THR A 163 -9.02 8.60 7.52
N GLY A 164 -7.74 8.21 7.55
CA GLY A 164 -7.12 7.44 6.47
C GLY A 164 -7.83 6.10 6.24
N LEU A 165 -8.18 5.39 7.31
CA LEU A 165 -8.93 4.14 7.19
C LEU A 165 -10.34 4.35 6.60
N ILE A 166 -11.04 5.41 7.03
CA ILE A 166 -12.36 5.77 6.48
C ILE A 166 -12.25 6.08 4.98
N ASN A 167 -11.28 6.89 4.59
CA ASN A 167 -11.08 7.27 3.19
C ASN A 167 -10.66 6.06 2.34
N ALA A 168 -9.82 5.17 2.88
CA ALA A 168 -9.48 3.90 2.25
C ALA A 168 -10.72 3.05 1.95
N GLY A 169 -11.67 2.97 2.89
CA GLY A 169 -12.94 2.28 2.68
C GLY A 169 -13.82 2.95 1.62
N ALA A 170 -13.85 4.28 1.58
CA ALA A 170 -14.67 5.04 0.63
C ALA A 170 -14.20 4.94 -0.83
N VAL A 171 -12.93 4.61 -1.08
CA VAL A 171 -12.36 4.43 -2.42
C VAL A 171 -12.68 3.04 -3.03
N THR A 172 -13.26 2.13 -2.24
CA THR A 172 -13.67 0.79 -2.71
C THR A 172 -14.89 0.90 -3.64
N TYR A 173 -14.79 0.40 -4.88
CA TYR A 173 -15.89 0.33 -5.86
C TYR A 173 -16.16 -1.09 -6.34
#